data_AF-A0A958B4W0-F1
#
_entry.id   AF-A0A958B4W0-F1
#
_cell.length_a   1.000
_cell.length_b   1.000
_cell.length_c   1.000
_cell.angle_alpha   90.00
_cell.angle_beta   90.00
_cell.angle_gamma   90.00
#
_symmetry.space_group_name_H-M   'P 1'
#
loop_
_entity.id
_entity.type
_entity.pdbx_description
1 polymer ?
#
loop_
_entity_poly.entity_id
_entity_poly.type
_entity_poly.pdbx_seq_one_letter_code
_entity_poly.pdbx_strand_id
1 'polypeptide(L)'
;GIYWSSHHRYFGYIRRFDGRLVALNMLFLMFIVLMPFVASLFGQYHFLPIGVIAYAAEVAAIGLTLAALWWYATRQHRLVDQDLDEIFIHNRMIIALASPLPFLLSIPLALISEVAALTVWWLAPFLALGALRLIERKGSGNRVESWTARLAQRLGRNPQSRA
;
A
#
# COMPACT_ATOMS: atom_id res chain seq x y z
N GLY A 1 12.71 -4.58 -2.79
CA GLY A 1 12.17 -5.59 -1.85
C GLY A 1 10.70 -5.40 -1.57
N ILE A 2 10.33 -4.36 -0.81
CA ILE A 2 8.95 -4.14 -0.31
C ILE A 2 7.89 -4.13 -1.41
N TYR A 3 8.08 -3.37 -2.50
CA TYR A 3 7.12 -3.32 -3.61
C TYR A 3 6.89 -4.70 -4.25
N TRP A 4 7.95 -5.48 -4.41
CA TRP A 4 7.87 -6.83 -4.98
C TRP A 4 7.11 -7.79 -4.06
N SER A 5 7.40 -7.75 -2.76
CA SER A 5 6.67 -8.54 -1.75
C SER A 5 5.18 -8.18 -1.70
N SER A 6 4.86 -6.88 -1.77
CA SER A 6 3.47 -6.39 -1.81
C SER A 6 2.77 -6.81 -3.10
N HIS A 7 3.44 -6.70 -4.25
CA HIS A 7 2.93 -7.16 -5.54
C HIS A 7 2.59 -8.65 -5.50
N HIS A 8 3.52 -9.51 -5.08
CA HIS A 8 3.27 -10.95 -4.96
C HIS A 8 2.11 -11.26 -4.00
N ARG A 9 2.04 -10.55 -2.87
CA ARG A 9 0.94 -10.69 -1.92
C ARG A 9 -0.41 -10.30 -2.55
N TYR A 10 -0.47 -9.24 -3.34
CA TYR A 10 -1.70 -8.82 -4.02
C TYR A 10 -2.16 -9.85 -5.04
N PHE A 11 -1.25 -10.37 -5.87
CA PHE A 11 -1.57 -11.40 -6.85
C PHE A 11 -2.03 -12.71 -6.20
N GLY A 12 -1.63 -13.00 -4.96
CA GLY A 12 -2.17 -14.10 -4.17
C GLY A 12 -3.67 -13.99 -3.82
N TYR A 13 -4.25 -12.78 -3.85
CA TYR A 13 -5.69 -12.56 -3.64
C TYR A 13 -6.50 -12.45 -4.93
N ILE A 14 -5.83 -12.27 -6.07
CA ILE A 14 -6.48 -12.12 -7.37
C ILE A 14 -6.88 -13.50 -7.90
N ARG A 15 -8.17 -13.66 -8.21
CA ARG A 15 -8.78 -14.91 -8.70
C ARG A 15 -9.07 -14.88 -10.20
N ARG A 16 -9.21 -13.69 -10.79
CA ARG A 16 -9.53 -13.48 -12.21
C ARG A 16 -8.58 -12.48 -12.83
N PHE A 17 -8.23 -12.71 -14.09
CA PHE A 17 -7.35 -11.83 -14.86
C PHE A 17 -8.09 -11.28 -16.07
N ASP A 18 -7.91 -10.00 -16.34
CA ASP A 18 -8.39 -9.34 -17.55
C ASP A 18 -7.30 -8.47 -18.18
N GLY A 19 -7.52 -8.02 -19.42
CA GLY A 19 -6.52 -7.25 -20.17
C GLY A 19 -6.13 -5.93 -19.51
N ARG A 20 -7.03 -5.30 -18.74
CA ARG A 20 -6.75 -4.04 -18.03
C ARG A 20 -5.83 -4.28 -16.83
N LEU A 21 -6.05 -5.36 -16.08
CA LEU A 21 -5.13 -5.77 -15.01
C LEU A 21 -3.74 -6.05 -15.58
N VAL A 22 -3.65 -6.76 -16.71
CA VAL A 22 -2.37 -7.03 -17.39
C VAL A 22 -1.69 -5.74 -17.83
N ALA A 23 -2.43 -4.79 -18.42
CA ALA A 23 -1.88 -3.50 -18.81
C ALA A 23 -1.34 -2.69 -17.61
N LEU A 24 -2.07 -2.64 -16.50
CA LEU A 24 -1.59 -2.02 -15.26
C LEU A 24 -0.33 -2.72 -14.71
N ASN A 25 -0.26 -4.05 -14.82
CA ASN A 25 0.91 -4.80 -14.41
C ASN A 25 2.12 -4.51 -15.30
N MET A 26 1.92 -4.41 -16.62
CA MET A 26 2.99 -3.99 -17.54
C MET A 26 3.49 -2.58 -17.23
N LEU A 27 2.59 -1.65 -16.91
CA LEU A 27 2.96 -0.29 -16.50
C LEU A 27 3.77 -0.28 -15.20
N PHE A 28 3.37 -1.06 -14.19
CA PHE A 28 4.14 -1.24 -12.95
C PHE A 28 5.53 -1.82 -13.23
N LEU A 29 5.61 -2.89 -14.04
CA LEU A 29 6.88 -3.54 -14.38
C LEU A 29 7.80 -2.63 -15.21
N MET A 30 7.25 -1.79 -16.08
CA MET A 30 8.02 -0.78 -16.81
C MET A 30 8.78 0.13 -15.85
N PHE A 31 8.14 0.64 -14.80
CA PHE A 31 8.83 1.45 -13.80
C PHE A 31 9.87 0.66 -13.00
N ILE A 32 9.56 -0.59 -12.62
CA ILE A 32 10.54 -1.47 -11.94
C ILE A 32 11.80 -1.68 -12.78
N VAL A 33 11.66 -1.88 -14.09
CA VAL A 33 12.79 -2.09 -15.01
C VAL A 33 13.58 -0.79 -15.25
N LEU A 34 12.94 0.38 -15.14
CA LEU A 34 13.62 1.69 -15.24
C LEU A 34 14.46 2.03 -14.01
N MET A 35 14.21 1.40 -12.86
CA MET A 35 14.86 1.70 -11.59
C MET A 35 16.39 1.77 -11.63
N PRO A 36 17.14 0.84 -12.27
CA PRO A 36 18.60 0.93 -12.32
C PRO A 36 19.09 2.18 -13.06
N PHE A 37 18.38 2.57 -14.12
CA PHE A 37 18.71 3.77 -14.90
C PHE A 37 18.46 5.04 -14.07
N VAL A 38 17.27 5.16 -13.45
CA VAL A 38 16.94 6.33 -12.63
C VAL A 38 17.81 6.40 -11.37
N ALA A 39 18.14 5.26 -10.75
CA ALA A 39 19.08 5.21 -9.65
C ALA A 39 20.50 5.64 -10.05
N SER A 40 20.96 5.28 -11.26
CA SER A 40 22.24 5.77 -11.80
C SER A 40 22.20 7.28 -12.04
N LEU A 41 21.12 7.78 -12.63
CA LEU A 41 20.90 9.22 -12.85
C LEU A 41 20.92 9.97 -11.52
N PHE A 42 20.22 9.47 -10.50
CA PHE A 42 20.25 10.03 -9.16
C PHE A 42 21.66 10.01 -8.56
N GLY A 43 22.39 8.90 -8.67
CA GLY A 43 23.76 8.80 -8.19
C GLY A 43 24.68 9.89 -8.77
N GLN A 44 24.49 10.26 -10.03
CA GLN A 44 25.27 11.30 -10.71
C GLN A 44 24.77 12.74 -10.44
N TYR A 45 23.46 12.91 -10.27
CA TYR A 45 22.82 14.24 -10.24
C TYR A 45 22.03 14.54 -8.96
N HIS A 46 22.28 13.85 -7.85
CA HIS A 46 21.56 14.05 -6.58
C HIS A 46 21.77 15.44 -5.95
N PHE A 47 22.80 16.18 -6.38
CA PHE A 47 23.02 17.59 -6.01
C PHE A 47 22.27 18.58 -6.90
N LEU A 48 21.54 18.10 -7.90
CA LEU A 48 20.69 18.91 -8.78
C LEU A 48 19.22 18.52 -8.57
N PRO A 49 18.28 19.48 -8.68
CA PRO A 49 16.85 19.21 -8.52
C PRO A 49 16.35 18.10 -9.45
N ILE A 50 16.86 18.06 -10.69
CA ILE A 50 16.42 17.10 -11.70
C ILE A 50 16.71 15.64 -11.29
N GLY A 51 17.85 15.37 -10.64
CA GLY A 51 18.20 14.02 -10.20
C GLY A 51 17.28 13.56 -9.07
N VAL A 52 17.03 14.42 -8.10
CA VAL A 52 16.11 14.16 -6.97
C VAL A 52 14.67 13.96 -7.47
N ILE A 53 14.20 14.83 -8.37
CA ILE A 53 12.84 14.78 -8.92
C ILE A 53 12.64 13.51 -9.75
N ALA A 54 13.60 13.15 -10.62
CA ALA A 54 13.51 11.95 -11.44
C ALA A 54 13.37 10.69 -10.57
N TYR A 55 14.20 10.57 -9.52
CA TYR A 55 14.13 9.44 -8.59
C TYR A 55 12.84 9.43 -7.78
N ALA A 56 12.46 10.57 -7.19
CA ALA A 56 11.22 10.67 -6.42
C ALA A 56 9.99 10.34 -7.27
N ALA A 57 9.94 10.82 -8.52
CA ALA A 57 8.84 10.55 -9.45
C ALA A 57 8.77 9.07 -9.83
N GLU A 58 9.90 8.41 -10.07
CA GLU A 58 9.96 6.99 -10.40
C GLU A 58 9.49 6.11 -9.24
N VAL A 59 10.01 6.34 -8.03
CA VAL A 59 9.57 5.61 -6.83
C VAL A 59 8.08 5.86 -6.54
N ALA A 60 7.62 7.10 -6.70
CA ALA A 60 6.20 7.42 -6.57
C ALA A 60 5.36 6.69 -7.62
N ALA A 61 5.80 6.63 -8.87
CA ALA A 61 5.11 5.93 -9.95
C ALA A 61 4.99 4.42 -9.67
N ILE A 62 6.05 3.78 -9.14
CA ILE A 62 6.01 2.38 -8.69
C ILE A 62 4.93 2.18 -7.62
N GLY A 63 4.91 3.03 -6.58
CA GLY A 63 3.92 2.94 -5.51
C GLY A 63 2.49 3.18 -5.98
N LEU A 64 2.27 4.20 -6.81
CA LEU A 64 0.96 4.56 -7.34
C LEU A 64 0.41 3.51 -8.30
N THR A 65 1.24 2.94 -9.17
CA THR A 65 0.81 1.86 -10.07
C THR A 65 0.48 0.58 -9.31
N LEU A 66 1.22 0.26 -8.25
CA LEU A 66 0.88 -0.85 -7.35
C LEU A 66 -0.44 -0.61 -6.60
N ALA A 67 -0.68 0.61 -6.13
CA ALA A 67 -1.95 1.00 -5.53
C ALA A 67 -3.11 0.92 -6.54
N ALA A 68 -2.88 1.36 -7.78
CA ALA A 68 -3.86 1.27 -8.86
C ALA A 68 -4.21 -0.18 -9.21
N LEU A 69 -3.22 -1.09 -9.25
CA LEU A 69 -3.44 -2.53 -9.41
C LEU A 69 -4.37 -3.08 -8.32
N TRP A 70 -4.06 -2.79 -7.06
CA TRP A 70 -4.87 -3.26 -5.92
C TRP A 70 -6.29 -2.70 -5.98
N TRP A 71 -6.43 -1.39 -6.15
CA TRP A 71 -7.72 -0.74 -6.28
C TRP A 71 -8.54 -1.32 -7.43
N TYR A 72 -7.92 -1.51 -8.59
CA TYR A 72 -8.61 -2.05 -9.76
C TYR A 72 -9.12 -3.47 -9.53
N ALA A 73 -8.29 -4.32 -8.93
CA ALA A 73 -8.66 -5.71 -8.67
C ALA A 73 -9.75 -5.83 -7.59
N THR A 74 -9.74 -4.96 -6.59
CA THR A 74 -10.60 -5.06 -5.40
C THR A 74 -11.85 -4.19 -5.46
N ARG A 75 -11.90 -3.17 -6.33
CA ARG A 75 -13.10 -2.34 -6.49
C ARG A 75 -14.29 -3.23 -6.83
N GLN A 76 -15.32 -3.20 -5.99
CA GLN A 76 -16.53 -4.03 -6.12
C GLN A 76 -16.20 -5.53 -6.24
N HIS A 77 -15.11 -5.98 -5.61
CA HIS A 77 -14.63 -7.37 -5.64
C HIS A 77 -14.49 -7.94 -7.06
N ARG A 78 -14.13 -7.07 -8.01
CA ARG A 78 -14.12 -7.38 -9.44
C ARG A 78 -13.28 -8.62 -9.77
N LEU A 79 -12.03 -8.65 -9.29
CA LEU A 79 -11.05 -9.69 -9.62
C LEU A 79 -10.59 -10.52 -8.41
N VAL A 80 -11.13 -10.23 -7.23
CA VAL A 80 -10.85 -10.93 -5.98
C VAL A 80 -12.07 -11.75 -5.55
N ASP A 81 -11.92 -12.53 -4.47
CA ASP A 81 -13.02 -13.27 -3.84
C ASP A 81 -14.08 -12.31 -3.29
N GLN A 82 -15.37 -12.65 -3.37
CA GLN A 82 -16.46 -11.80 -2.85
C GLN A 82 -16.46 -11.72 -1.32
N ASP A 83 -15.95 -12.76 -0.66
CA ASP A 83 -15.84 -12.82 0.80
C ASP A 83 -14.60 -12.08 1.34
N LEU A 84 -13.82 -11.44 0.46
CA LEU A 84 -12.65 -10.67 0.89
C LEU A 84 -13.09 -9.43 1.69
N ASP A 85 -12.67 -9.39 2.95
CA ASP A 85 -13.01 -8.32 3.89
C ASP A 85 -12.67 -6.91 3.36
N GLU A 86 -13.66 -6.02 3.38
CA GLU A 86 -13.51 -4.64 2.93
C GLU A 86 -12.53 -3.84 3.78
N ILE A 87 -12.48 -4.12 5.09
CA ILE A 87 -11.54 -3.46 6.00
C ILE A 87 -10.11 -3.83 5.59
N PHE A 88 -9.86 -5.10 5.28
CA PHE A 88 -8.58 -5.55 4.73
C PHE A 88 -8.24 -4.83 3.42
N ILE A 89 -9.18 -4.76 2.47
CA ILE A 89 -8.97 -4.07 1.17
C ILE A 89 -8.56 -2.61 1.40
N HIS A 90 -9.31 -1.89 2.24
CA HIS A 90 -9.06 -0.48 2.54
C HIS A 90 -7.72 -0.26 3.23
N ASN A 91 -7.40 -1.09 4.23
CA ASN A 91 -6.14 -1.01 4.96
C ASN A 91 -4.93 -1.25 4.05
N ARG A 92 -5.04 -2.20 3.11
CA ARG A 92 -3.99 -2.42 2.09
C ARG A 92 -3.83 -1.23 1.16
N MET A 93 -4.92 -0.57 0.80
CA MET A 93 -4.89 0.65 -0.01
C MET A 93 -4.20 1.80 0.73
N ILE A 94 -4.49 2.00 2.02
CA ILE A 94 -3.80 3.02 2.85
C ILE A 94 -2.30 2.79 2.86
N ILE A 95 -1.85 1.56 3.13
CA ILE A 95 -0.41 1.24 3.15
C ILE A 95 0.22 1.50 1.77
N ALA A 96 -0.46 1.11 0.70
CA ALA A 96 0.03 1.31 -0.67
C ALA A 96 0.20 2.80 -1.01
N LEU A 97 -0.74 3.65 -0.58
CA LEU A 97 -0.69 5.11 -0.81
C LEU A 97 0.21 5.87 0.15
N ALA A 98 0.44 5.37 1.37
CA ALA A 98 1.37 5.98 2.32
C ALA A 98 2.82 5.90 1.83
N SER A 99 3.17 4.85 1.08
CA SER A 99 4.53 4.63 0.58
C SER A 99 5.04 5.69 -0.42
N PRO A 100 4.30 6.09 -1.47
CA PRO A 100 4.75 7.13 -2.41
C PRO A 100 4.69 8.56 -1.84
N LEU A 101 3.98 8.78 -0.73
CA LEU A 101 3.69 10.13 -0.23
C LEU A 101 4.96 10.96 0.08
N PRO A 102 5.99 10.46 0.80
CA PRO A 102 7.22 11.22 1.03
C PRO A 102 7.94 11.64 -0.26
N PHE A 103 7.93 10.77 -1.27
CA PHE A 103 8.56 11.04 -2.55
C PHE A 103 7.80 12.12 -3.31
N LEU A 104 6.47 12.05 -3.36
CA LEU A 104 5.64 13.10 -3.96
C LEU A 104 5.83 14.46 -3.27
N LEU A 105 5.89 14.48 -1.93
CA LEU A 105 6.14 15.70 -1.16
C LEU A 105 7.56 16.26 -1.41
N SER A 106 8.53 15.40 -1.70
CA SER A 106 9.90 15.83 -1.97
C SER A 106 10.07 16.54 -3.32
N ILE A 107 9.19 16.33 -4.30
CA ILE A 107 9.29 16.95 -5.63
C ILE A 107 9.26 18.49 -5.58
N PRO A 108 8.25 19.14 -4.98
CA PRO A 108 8.26 20.60 -4.86
C PRO A 108 9.39 21.09 -3.95
N LEU A 109 9.77 20.32 -2.92
CA LEU A 109 10.88 20.67 -2.03
C LEU A 109 12.22 20.66 -2.75
N ALA A 110 12.43 19.77 -3.72
CA ALA A 110 13.67 19.65 -4.48
C ALA A 110 13.97 20.91 -5.32
N LEU A 111 12.95 21.71 -5.64
CA LEU A 111 13.11 22.99 -6.33
C LEU A 111 13.61 24.11 -5.41
N ILE A 112 13.52 23.92 -4.09
CA ILE A 112 13.91 24.89 -3.06
C ILE A 112 15.22 24.44 -2.40
N SER A 113 15.31 23.16 -2.04
CA SER A 113 16.46 22.54 -1.41
C SER A 113 16.45 21.02 -1.63
N GLU A 114 17.46 20.53 -2.31
CA GLU A 114 17.70 19.10 -2.55
C GLU A 114 17.90 18.36 -1.23
N VAL A 115 18.61 18.98 -0.28
CA VAL A 115 18.84 18.43 1.06
C VAL A 115 17.51 18.28 1.81
N ALA A 116 16.63 19.27 1.77
CA ALA A 116 15.29 19.16 2.38
C ALA A 116 14.45 18.06 1.72
N ALA A 117 14.52 17.92 0.40
CA ALA A 117 13.82 16.85 -0.31
C ALA A 117 14.32 15.46 0.11
N LEU A 118 15.64 15.27 0.22
CA LEU A 118 16.25 14.01 0.65
C LEU A 118 15.94 13.66 2.10
N THR A 119 15.85 14.65 3.01
CA THR A 119 15.49 14.38 4.41
C THR A 119 14.06 13.88 4.56
N VAL A 120 13.13 14.33 3.70
CA VAL A 120 11.74 13.85 3.69
C VAL A 120 11.65 12.35 3.39
N TRP A 121 12.57 11.79 2.59
CA TRP A 121 12.54 10.36 2.25
C TRP A 121 12.70 9.46 3.47
N TRP A 122 13.37 9.93 4.52
CA TRP A 122 13.51 9.20 5.78
C TRP A 122 12.18 8.99 6.51
N LEU A 123 11.12 9.72 6.17
CA LEU A 123 9.78 9.51 6.71
C LEU A 123 9.12 8.22 6.18
N ALA A 124 9.55 7.70 5.03
CA ALA A 124 8.94 6.52 4.41
C ALA A 124 8.82 5.29 5.33
N PRO A 125 9.88 4.82 6.00
CA PRO A 125 9.76 3.69 6.94
C PRO A 125 8.83 4.00 8.12
N PHE A 126 8.84 5.23 8.64
CA PHE A 126 7.97 5.62 9.76
C PHE A 126 6.49 5.68 9.36
N LEU A 127 6.18 6.19 8.18
CA LEU A 127 4.82 6.19 7.65
C LEU A 127 4.33 4.77 7.38
N ALA A 128 5.18 3.91 6.82
CA ALA A 128 4.84 2.51 6.58
C ALA A 128 4.58 1.75 7.90
N LEU A 129 5.47 1.90 8.89
CA LEU A 129 5.31 1.29 10.21
C LEU A 129 4.12 1.86 10.98
N GLY A 130 3.90 3.17 10.90
CA GLY A 130 2.75 3.84 11.51
C GLY A 130 1.44 3.34 10.93
N ALA A 131 1.33 3.26 9.60
CA ALA A 131 0.16 2.71 8.91
C ALA A 131 -0.11 1.25 9.34
N LEU A 132 0.94 0.41 9.38
CA LEU A 132 0.81 -0.98 9.84
C LEU A 132 0.31 -1.07 11.29
N ARG A 133 0.92 -0.31 12.21
CA ARG A 133 0.51 -0.30 13.62
C ARG A 133 -0.92 0.21 13.83
N LEU A 134 -1.34 1.24 13.08
CA LEU A 134 -2.69 1.76 13.15
C LEU A 134 -3.72 0.73 12.68
N ILE A 135 -3.39 -0.01 11.62
CA ILE A 135 -4.22 -1.08 11.07
C ILE A 135 -4.32 -2.26 12.06
N GLU A 136 -3.20 -2.69 12.63
CA GLU A 136 -3.18 -3.75 13.64
C GLU A 136 -3.98 -3.38 14.89
N ARG A 137 -3.84 -2.16 15.38
CA ARG A 137 -4.57 -1.65 16.54
C ARG A 137 -6.08 -1.60 16.30
N LYS A 138 -6.51 -1.18 15.11
CA LYS A 138 -7.93 -1.18 14.72
C LYS A 138 -8.48 -2.60 14.58
N GLY A 139 -7.68 -3.51 14.01
CA GLY A 139 -8.05 -4.93 13.89
C GLY A 139 -8.12 -5.68 15.24
N SER A 140 -7.30 -5.31 16.22
CA SER A 140 -7.40 -5.89 17.57
C SER A 140 -8.66 -5.44 18.30
N GLY A 141 -9.05 -4.16 18.19
CA GLY A 141 -10.28 -3.65 18.80
C GLY A 141 -11.53 -4.37 18.29
N ASN A 142 -11.70 -4.43 16.96
CA ASN A 142 -12.84 -5.11 16.34
C ASN A 142 -12.93 -6.60 16.73
N ARG A 143 -11.79 -7.30 16.86
CA ARG A 143 -11.79 -8.70 17.29
C ARG A 143 -12.30 -8.85 18.72
N VAL A 144 -11.80 -8.05 19.66
CA VAL A 144 -12.22 -8.13 21.07
C VAL A 144 -13.72 -7.87 21.20
N GLU A 145 -14.25 -6.83 20.55
CA GLU A 145 -15.69 -6.54 20.53
C GLU A 145 -16.53 -7.69 19.95
N SER A 146 -16.08 -8.30 18.85
CA SER A 146 -16.79 -9.45 18.27
C SER A 146 -16.77 -10.68 19.17
N TRP A 147 -15.67 -10.91 19.90
CA TRP A 147 -15.55 -12.02 20.85
C TRP A 147 -16.42 -11.82 22.08
N THR A 148 -16.43 -10.62 22.67
CA THR A 148 -17.26 -10.30 23.83
C THR A 148 -18.75 -10.35 23.47
N ALA A 149 -19.14 -9.87 22.29
CA ALA A 149 -20.51 -9.99 21.78
C ALA A 149 -20.94 -11.46 21.60
N ARG A 150 -20.10 -12.31 21.00
CA ARG A 150 -20.37 -13.76 20.86
C ARG A 150 -20.41 -14.48 22.21
N LEU A 151 -19.55 -14.12 23.16
CA LEU A 151 -19.54 -14.68 24.52
C LEU A 151 -20.78 -14.28 25.30
N ALA A 152 -21.19 -13.01 25.24
CA ALA A 152 -22.41 -12.52 25.87
C ALA A 152 -23.66 -13.21 25.29
N GLN A 153 -23.70 -13.47 23.99
CA GLN A 153 -24.77 -14.25 23.36
C GLN A 153 -24.81 -15.70 23.84
N ARG A 154 -23.64 -16.34 24.05
CA ARG A 154 -23.56 -17.73 24.56
C ARG A 154 -23.88 -17.83 26.05
N LEU A 155 -23.56 -16.81 26.84
CA LEU A 155 -23.78 -16.78 28.30
C LEU A 155 -25.16 -16.20 28.68
N GLY A 156 -25.78 -15.43 27.78
CA GLY A 156 -27.14 -14.91 27.90
C GLY A 156 -28.21 -15.94 27.56
N ARG A 157 -28.44 -16.88 28.48
CA ARG A 157 -29.63 -17.74 28.66
C ARG A 157 -30.19 -18.43 27.40
N ASN A 158 -29.97 -19.74 27.30
CA ASN A 158 -30.95 -20.64 26.70
C ASN A 158 -31.97 -21.05 27.79
N PRO A 159 -33.23 -20.57 27.80
CA PRO A 159 -34.23 -20.97 28.78
C PRO A 159 -34.71 -22.42 28.63
N GLN A 160 -34.31 -23.10 27.54
CA GLN A 160 -34.86 -24.41 27.16
C GLN A 160 -34.00 -25.62 27.56
N SER A 161 -32.88 -25.45 28.27
CA SER A 161 -32.04 -26.58 28.69
C SER A 161 -32.35 -27.11 30.11
N ARG A 162 -33.51 -26.76 30.66
CA ARG A 162 -34.04 -27.33 31.90
C ARG A 162 -35.48 -27.82 31.65
N ALA A 163 -35.60 -28.97 31.00
CA ALA A 163 -36.80 -29.79 31.00
C ALA A 163 -36.34 -31.23 31.18
#